data_AF-A0A535CHN8-F1
#
_entry.id   AF-A0A535CHN8-F1
#
_cell.length_a   1.000
_cell.length_b   1.000
_cell.length_c   1.000
_cell.angle_alpha   90.00
_cell.angle_beta   90.00
_cell.angle_gamma   90.00
#
_symmetry.space_group_name_H-M   'P 1'
#
loop_
_entity.id
_entity.type
_entity.pdbx_description
1 polymer ?
#
loop_
_entity_poly.entity_id
_entity_poly.type
_entity_poly.pdbx_seq_one_letter_code
_entity_poly.pdbx_strand_id
1 'polypeptide(L)'
;MPRRGERAELGRRGHGPCTGAIHDLPQESGEQRVSLAAQTVAARAGVREKTGAPRTTPKAFADFHIHTRFSRDSILSEDKFIRVALERGLTHVAITNHNNVEGAIAVRDRAQELGVDDQLTVILGEEVSTVDGEVVGLYLHHTIPRGLSADETADEIHRQGGLVSIPHPFDPFRGSHIREVPLTRLAEAGKIDAVEVFNSRVTFQRHNLRAAEFAARYGLPAIACSDSHASYEIAMSTNALPLFGSAAELRAVLPQNQWHASRSTILVHLTTRYAVWSNIVRRWMGRETAAAPVLGPEPPARFEHEPIERPDRRELPDPHDPEASSNRG
;
A
#
# COMPACT_ATOMS: atom_id res chain seq x y z
N MET A 1 62.08 -32.79 45.34
CA MET A 1 63.25 -31.88 45.23
C MET A 1 62.74 -30.54 44.69
N PRO A 2 63.17 -29.39 45.23
CA PRO A 2 62.53 -28.66 46.36
C PRO A 2 61.97 -27.25 45.96
N ARG A 3 60.89 -26.73 46.59
CA ARG A 3 60.73 -25.82 47.77
C ARG A 3 60.83 -24.29 47.50
N ARG A 4 59.85 -23.55 48.08
CA ARG A 4 59.89 -22.27 48.86
C ARG A 4 60.58 -21.03 48.24
N GLY A 5 60.17 -19.79 48.48
CA GLY A 5 59.19 -19.19 49.38
C GLY A 5 59.36 -17.65 49.47
N GLU A 6 58.41 -17.01 50.18
CA GLU A 6 58.48 -15.75 50.99
C GLU A 6 58.98 -14.42 50.35
N ARG A 7 58.14 -13.38 50.25
CA ARG A 7 57.75 -12.35 51.26
C ARG A 7 58.87 -11.37 51.66
N ALA A 8 58.64 -10.08 51.40
CA ALA A 8 58.76 -8.90 52.30
C ALA A 8 58.41 -7.64 51.47
N GLU A 9 57.39 -6.82 51.80
CA GLU A 9 57.47 -5.64 52.71
C GLU A 9 58.57 -4.64 52.30
N LEU A 10 58.41 -3.32 52.18
CA LEU A 10 57.66 -2.32 52.97
C LEU A 10 57.91 -0.95 52.29
N GLY A 11 57.00 0.03 52.35
CA GLY A 11 57.39 1.42 52.07
C GLY A 11 56.29 2.42 51.70
N ARG A 12 55.68 3.04 52.72
CA ARG A 12 54.79 4.21 52.62
C ARG A 12 55.53 5.49 52.20
N ARG A 13 54.71 6.50 51.83
CA ARG A 13 54.89 7.98 51.74
C ARG A 13 54.85 8.42 50.27
N GLY A 14 54.06 9.39 49.82
CA GLY A 14 53.35 10.48 50.49
C GLY A 14 53.57 11.75 49.65
N HIS A 15 52.51 12.56 49.50
CA HIS A 15 52.50 13.96 49.02
C HIS A 15 52.53 14.22 47.51
N GLY A 16 51.39 14.72 47.00
CA GLY A 16 51.22 16.16 46.80
C GLY A 16 51.67 16.73 45.44
N PRO A 17 51.02 17.81 44.98
CA PRO A 17 50.88 18.13 43.56
C PRO A 17 51.97 19.08 43.05
N CYS A 18 52.29 18.99 41.75
CA CYS A 18 53.03 20.02 41.04
C CYS A 18 52.22 20.52 39.84
N THR A 19 52.07 21.84 39.84
CA THR A 19 51.41 22.74 38.90
C THR A 19 52.27 23.09 37.69
N GLY A 20 51.62 23.44 36.57
CA GLY A 20 52.20 24.11 35.39
C GLY A 20 52.15 23.21 34.14
N ALA A 21 51.66 23.60 32.97
CA ALA A 21 51.29 24.90 32.45
C ALA A 21 50.19 24.76 31.38
N ILE A 22 49.42 25.83 31.21
CA ILE A 22 48.27 26.00 30.34
C ILE A 22 48.73 26.89 29.17
N HIS A 23 48.47 26.46 27.93
CA HIS A 23 48.36 27.22 26.66
C HIS A 23 47.94 26.17 25.61
N ASP A 24 46.97 26.30 24.71
CA ASP A 24 46.06 27.35 24.26
C ASP A 24 44.78 26.64 23.78
N LEU A 25 43.59 27.14 24.16
CA LEU A 25 42.35 26.86 23.42
C LEU A 25 41.53 28.16 23.35
N PRO A 26 40.94 28.48 22.20
CA PRO A 26 40.31 29.77 21.97
C PRO A 26 39.09 29.95 22.88
N GLN A 27 39.05 31.09 23.57
CA GLN A 27 37.90 31.55 24.34
C GLN A 27 36.79 32.00 23.37
N GLU A 28 35.78 31.15 23.18
CA GLU A 28 34.49 31.63 22.66
C GLU A 28 33.71 32.33 23.78
N SER A 29 33.33 33.58 23.51
CA SER A 29 32.71 34.52 24.43
C SER A 29 31.36 34.02 24.98
N GLY A 30 31.19 34.10 26.30
CA GLY A 30 29.98 33.72 27.04
C GLY A 30 28.70 34.50 26.70
N GLU A 31 28.73 35.47 25.78
CA GLU A 31 27.55 36.22 25.32
C GLU A 31 26.66 35.42 24.37
N GLN A 32 27.21 34.46 23.60
CA GLN A 32 26.41 33.65 22.67
C GLN A 32 25.55 32.58 23.36
N ARG A 33 25.91 32.15 24.58
CA ARG A 33 25.13 31.16 25.34
C ARG A 33 23.90 31.74 26.05
N VAL A 34 23.90 33.04 26.35
CA VAL A 34 22.76 33.69 27.02
C VAL A 34 21.65 34.05 26.02
N SER A 35 22.01 34.29 24.76
CA SER A 35 21.05 34.57 23.67
C SER A 35 20.15 33.38 23.33
N LEU A 36 20.71 32.16 23.28
CA LEU A 36 19.94 30.96 22.91
C LEU A 36 18.97 30.53 24.03
N ALA A 37 19.37 30.67 25.30
CA ALA A 37 18.53 30.36 26.45
C ALA A 37 17.36 31.35 26.61
N ALA A 38 17.60 32.65 26.38
CA ALA A 38 16.54 33.67 26.40
C ALA A 38 15.54 33.51 25.25
N GLN A 39 16.00 33.11 24.06
CA GLN A 39 15.11 32.80 22.92
C GLN A 39 14.27 31.53 23.17
N THR A 40 14.79 30.55 23.91
CA THR A 40 14.06 29.33 24.27
C THR A 40 12.97 29.58 25.33
N VAL A 41 13.19 30.54 26.23
CA VAL A 41 12.19 30.91 27.26
C VAL A 41 11.11 31.83 26.69
N ALA A 42 11.44 32.73 25.77
CA ALA A 42 10.46 33.55 25.05
C ALA A 42 9.59 32.73 24.08
N ALA A 43 10.13 31.66 23.47
CA ALA A 43 9.35 30.69 22.69
C ALA A 43 8.38 29.85 23.54
N ARG A 44 8.59 29.76 24.87
CA ARG A 44 7.72 29.04 25.82
C ARG A 44 6.62 29.89 26.44
N ALA A 45 6.63 31.22 26.25
CA ALA A 45 5.64 32.13 26.84
C ALA A 45 4.53 32.57 25.86
N GLY A 46 4.40 31.92 24.70
CA GLY A 46 3.48 32.29 23.61
C GLY A 46 2.38 31.29 23.26
N VAL A 47 2.23 30.18 23.99
CA VAL A 47 1.10 29.25 23.77
C VAL A 47 0.15 29.39 24.95
N ARG A 48 -0.61 30.48 24.93
CA ARG A 48 -1.81 30.63 25.76
C ARG A 48 -2.81 29.59 25.26
N GLU A 49 -3.09 28.63 26.12
CA GLU A 49 -4.11 27.61 25.92
C GLU A 49 -5.43 28.27 25.48
N LYS A 50 -5.80 28.08 24.21
CA LYS A 50 -7.19 28.15 23.79
C LYS A 50 -7.72 26.73 23.90
N THR A 51 -8.39 26.44 25.02
CA THR A 51 -9.31 25.31 25.16
C THR A 51 -10.45 25.45 24.16
N GLY A 52 -10.18 25.17 22.88
CA GLY A 52 -11.15 24.58 21.99
C GLY A 52 -10.81 23.09 21.94
N ALA A 53 -11.81 22.22 21.98
CA ALA A 53 -11.60 20.86 21.48
C ALA A 53 -10.82 20.96 20.17
N PRO A 54 -9.79 20.11 19.91
CA PRO A 54 -9.13 20.13 18.62
C PRO A 54 -10.24 20.12 17.58
N ARG A 55 -10.24 21.08 16.65
CA ARG A 55 -11.10 20.98 15.46
C ARG A 55 -10.66 19.68 14.81
N THR A 56 -11.35 18.58 15.12
CA THR A 56 -11.09 17.31 14.49
C THR A 56 -11.48 17.54 13.05
N THR A 57 -10.49 17.79 12.20
CA THR A 57 -10.72 17.76 10.76
C THR A 57 -11.43 16.43 10.49
N PRO A 58 -12.60 16.44 9.83
CA PRO A 58 -13.30 15.21 9.50
C PRO A 58 -12.31 14.23 8.86
N LYS A 59 -12.26 13.00 9.38
CA LYS A 59 -11.39 11.94 8.88
C LYS A 59 -12.23 10.92 8.11
N ALA A 60 -11.66 10.39 7.04
CA ALA A 60 -12.13 9.19 6.39
C ALA A 60 -11.44 7.97 7.02
N PHE A 61 -12.24 7.06 7.57
CA PHE A 61 -11.82 5.70 7.93
C PHE A 61 -12.14 4.78 6.75
N ALA A 62 -11.09 4.33 6.07
CA ALA A 62 -11.16 3.72 4.76
C ALA A 62 -10.52 2.33 4.68
N ASP A 63 -11.13 1.43 3.92
CA ASP A 63 -10.54 0.15 3.52
C ASP A 63 -10.64 0.03 1.99
N PHE A 64 -9.49 -0.17 1.34
CA PHE A 64 -9.38 -0.04 -0.12
C PHE A 64 -9.27 -1.39 -0.85
N HIS A 65 -9.46 -2.51 -0.15
CA HIS A 65 -9.39 -3.84 -0.77
C HIS A 65 -10.41 -4.79 -0.11
N ILE A 66 -11.59 -4.95 -0.71
CA ILE A 66 -12.71 -5.74 -0.16
C ILE A 66 -13.41 -6.54 -1.27
N HIS A 67 -13.70 -7.80 -0.99
CA HIS A 67 -14.39 -8.75 -1.87
C HIS A 67 -15.78 -9.13 -1.32
N THR A 68 -16.77 -9.08 -2.19
CA THR A 68 -18.16 -9.49 -1.90
C THR A 68 -18.54 -10.72 -2.71
N ARG A 69 -19.77 -11.21 -2.57
CA ARG A 69 -20.28 -12.38 -3.30
C ARG A 69 -20.19 -12.29 -4.83
N PHE A 70 -19.87 -11.13 -5.39
CA PHE A 70 -19.63 -10.93 -6.82
C PHE A 70 -18.22 -11.32 -7.25
N SER A 71 -17.32 -11.59 -6.29
CA SER A 71 -16.09 -12.32 -6.51
C SER A 71 -16.29 -13.82 -6.32
N ARG A 72 -15.52 -14.64 -7.04
CA ARG A 72 -15.65 -16.11 -7.03
C ARG A 72 -15.35 -16.73 -5.65
N ASP A 73 -14.58 -16.04 -4.83
CA ASP A 73 -13.94 -16.53 -3.62
C ASP A 73 -14.49 -15.90 -2.33
N SER A 74 -15.58 -15.15 -2.45
CA SER A 74 -16.35 -14.60 -1.34
C SER A 74 -17.82 -15.04 -1.41
N ILE A 75 -18.47 -15.10 -0.26
CA ILE A 75 -19.92 -15.33 -0.11
C ILE A 75 -20.59 -14.20 0.68
N LEU A 76 -19.88 -13.09 0.87
CA LEU A 76 -20.32 -11.96 1.66
C LEU A 76 -21.38 -11.16 0.89
N SER A 77 -22.62 -11.16 1.38
CA SER A 77 -23.69 -10.33 0.80
C SER A 77 -23.50 -8.85 1.13
N GLU A 78 -24.06 -8.00 0.29
CA GLU A 78 -24.06 -6.54 0.37
C GLU A 78 -24.65 -6.08 1.71
N ASP A 79 -25.85 -6.58 2.08
CA ASP A 79 -26.51 -6.24 3.34
C ASP A 79 -25.66 -6.58 4.56
N LYS A 80 -24.98 -7.73 4.52
CA LYS A 80 -24.11 -8.15 5.62
C LYS A 80 -22.83 -7.30 5.65
N PHE A 81 -22.26 -7.02 4.48
CA PHE A 81 -21.10 -6.16 4.35
C PHE A 81 -21.38 -4.75 4.88
N ILE A 82 -22.41 -4.07 4.36
CA ILE A 82 -22.77 -2.69 4.71
C ILE A 82 -23.01 -2.58 6.23
N ARG A 83 -23.81 -3.49 6.79
CA ARG A 83 -24.08 -3.50 8.23
C ARG A 83 -22.79 -3.60 9.05
N VAL A 84 -21.92 -4.56 8.72
CA VAL A 84 -20.68 -4.76 9.49
C VAL A 84 -19.69 -3.62 9.27
N ALA A 85 -19.61 -3.04 8.07
CA ALA A 85 -18.76 -1.88 7.79
C ALA A 85 -19.15 -0.69 8.68
N LEU A 86 -20.46 -0.39 8.77
CA LEU A 86 -21.00 0.64 9.66
C LEU A 86 -20.75 0.33 11.14
N GLU A 87 -21.03 -0.90 11.59
CA GLU A 87 -20.76 -1.34 12.97
C GLU A 87 -19.27 -1.21 13.35
N ARG A 88 -18.36 -1.33 12.37
CA ARG A 88 -16.91 -1.20 12.54
C ARG A 88 -16.41 0.24 12.37
N GLY A 89 -17.29 1.19 12.07
CA GLY A 89 -16.95 2.61 11.91
C GLY A 89 -16.20 2.94 10.61
N LEU A 90 -16.30 2.09 9.58
CA LEU A 90 -15.82 2.46 8.25
C LEU A 90 -16.74 3.52 7.65
N THR A 91 -16.12 4.46 6.94
CA THR A 91 -16.80 5.59 6.27
C THR A 91 -16.59 5.57 4.77
N HIS A 92 -15.50 4.95 4.30
CA HIS A 92 -15.14 4.84 2.90
C HIS A 92 -14.70 3.40 2.63
N VAL A 93 -15.23 2.76 1.59
CA VAL A 93 -14.88 1.38 1.26
C VAL A 93 -14.71 1.23 -0.23
N ALA A 94 -13.60 0.65 -0.68
CA ALA A 94 -13.47 0.22 -2.06
C ALA A 94 -13.85 -1.24 -2.17
N ILE A 95 -14.88 -1.51 -2.98
CA ILE A 95 -15.25 -2.88 -3.35
C ILE A 95 -14.45 -3.21 -4.61
N THR A 96 -13.59 -4.21 -4.53
CA THR A 96 -12.57 -4.54 -5.52
C THR A 96 -12.67 -6.00 -5.93
N ASN A 97 -13.89 -6.45 -6.30
CA ASN A 97 -14.09 -7.83 -6.73
C ASN A 97 -13.20 -8.17 -7.95
N HIS A 98 -12.84 -9.45 -8.08
CA HIS A 98 -12.03 -9.89 -9.20
C HIS A 98 -12.73 -9.68 -10.55
N ASN A 99 -12.12 -8.86 -11.40
CA ASN A 99 -12.52 -8.60 -12.80
C ASN A 99 -13.98 -8.14 -12.98
N ASN A 100 -14.53 -7.37 -12.02
CA ASN A 100 -15.96 -7.03 -11.96
C ASN A 100 -16.23 -5.75 -11.14
N VAL A 101 -16.46 -4.62 -11.81
CA VAL A 101 -16.90 -3.35 -11.17
C VAL A 101 -18.39 -3.37 -10.83
N GLU A 102 -19.20 -4.17 -11.52
CA GLU A 102 -20.65 -4.27 -11.29
C GLU A 102 -20.99 -4.69 -9.86
N GLY A 103 -20.14 -5.53 -9.24
CA GLY A 103 -20.27 -5.90 -7.84
C GLY A 103 -20.06 -4.72 -6.87
N ALA A 104 -19.24 -3.75 -7.24
CA ALA A 104 -19.08 -2.51 -6.47
C ALA A 104 -20.29 -1.58 -6.64
N ILE A 105 -20.82 -1.50 -7.87
CA ILE A 105 -22.06 -0.77 -8.18
C ILE A 105 -23.22 -1.33 -7.37
N ALA A 106 -23.38 -2.64 -7.32
CA ALA A 106 -24.44 -3.29 -6.54
C ALA A 106 -24.37 -2.94 -5.04
N VAL A 107 -23.18 -2.87 -4.45
CA VAL A 107 -23.01 -2.47 -3.04
C VAL A 107 -23.33 -1.00 -2.83
N ARG A 108 -22.90 -0.11 -3.75
CA ARG A 108 -23.24 1.32 -3.71
C ARG A 108 -24.74 1.53 -3.78
N ASP A 109 -25.39 0.95 -4.78
CA ASP A 109 -26.83 1.10 -5.00
C ASP A 109 -27.60 0.54 -3.80
N ARG A 110 -27.13 -0.57 -3.22
CA ARG A 110 -27.72 -1.12 -2.00
C ARG A 110 -27.55 -0.21 -0.77
N ALA A 111 -26.41 0.46 -0.63
CA ALA A 111 -26.22 1.45 0.44
C ALA A 111 -27.18 2.64 0.30
N GLN A 112 -27.45 3.09 -0.94
CA GLN A 112 -28.44 4.13 -1.23
C GLN A 112 -29.87 3.67 -0.94
N GLU A 113 -30.24 2.45 -1.34
CA GLU A 113 -31.56 1.85 -1.02
C GLU A 113 -31.81 1.76 0.49
N LEU A 114 -30.75 1.49 1.27
CA LEU A 114 -30.81 1.45 2.73
C LEU A 114 -30.75 2.85 3.37
N GLY A 115 -30.49 3.91 2.59
CA GLY A 115 -30.37 5.29 3.07
C GLY A 115 -29.18 5.53 3.99
N VAL A 116 -28.05 4.86 3.73
CA VAL A 116 -26.81 4.94 4.54
C VAL A 116 -25.59 5.42 3.73
N ASP A 117 -25.81 5.91 2.51
CA ASP A 117 -24.78 6.44 1.61
C ASP A 117 -24.15 7.76 2.11
N ASP A 118 -24.82 8.44 3.04
CA ASP A 118 -24.27 9.58 3.79
C ASP A 118 -23.25 9.17 4.88
N GLN A 119 -23.30 7.92 5.32
CA GLN A 119 -22.43 7.34 6.35
C GLN A 119 -21.32 6.46 5.76
N LEU A 120 -21.60 5.79 4.64
CA LEU A 120 -20.68 4.86 3.99
C LEU A 120 -20.55 5.16 2.49
N THR A 121 -19.46 5.84 2.14
CA THR A 121 -19.08 6.07 0.74
C THR A 121 -18.51 4.79 0.13
N VAL A 122 -19.15 4.30 -0.94
CA VAL A 122 -18.68 3.14 -1.70
C VAL A 122 -17.89 3.62 -2.92
N ILE A 123 -16.58 3.34 -2.92
CA ILE A 123 -15.67 3.57 -4.03
C ILE A 123 -15.77 2.37 -4.98
N LEU A 124 -16.06 2.66 -6.24
CA LEU A 124 -16.11 1.65 -7.29
C LEU A 124 -14.68 1.22 -7.64
N GLY A 125 -14.36 -0.05 -7.44
CA GLY A 125 -13.05 -0.59 -7.77
C GLY A 125 -13.13 -2.00 -8.33
N GLU A 126 -11.95 -2.51 -8.69
CA GLU A 126 -11.79 -3.82 -9.30
C GLU A 126 -10.38 -4.34 -8.99
N GLU A 127 -10.25 -5.61 -8.62
CA GLU A 127 -8.95 -6.30 -8.65
C GLU A 127 -8.82 -7.03 -9.98
N VAL A 128 -8.07 -6.41 -10.90
CA VAL A 128 -7.91 -6.86 -12.28
C VAL A 128 -6.86 -7.97 -12.33
N SER A 129 -7.21 -9.12 -12.88
CA SER A 129 -6.27 -10.21 -13.16
C SER A 129 -5.52 -9.92 -14.48
N THR A 130 -4.29 -9.44 -14.38
CA THR A 130 -3.42 -9.17 -15.54
C THR A 130 -2.56 -10.40 -15.90
N VAL A 131 -1.85 -10.37 -17.02
CA VAL A 131 -0.85 -11.41 -17.32
C VAL A 131 0.37 -11.38 -16.40
N ASP A 132 0.57 -10.26 -15.69
CA ASP A 132 1.70 -9.98 -14.82
C ASP A 132 1.39 -10.14 -13.32
N GLY A 133 0.13 -10.41 -12.98
CA GLY A 133 -0.42 -10.51 -11.63
C GLY A 133 -1.59 -9.55 -11.41
N GLU A 134 -1.94 -9.25 -10.17
CA GLU A 134 -3.10 -8.41 -9.85
C GLU A 134 -2.74 -6.92 -9.74
N VAL A 135 -3.65 -6.09 -10.23
CA VAL A 135 -3.62 -4.63 -10.10
C VAL A 135 -5.01 -4.18 -9.66
N VAL A 136 -5.09 -3.33 -8.64
CA VAL A 136 -6.36 -2.77 -8.17
C VAL A 136 -6.59 -1.40 -8.80
N GLY A 137 -7.74 -1.22 -9.44
CA GLY A 137 -8.25 0.08 -9.87
C GLY A 137 -9.27 0.63 -8.87
N LEU A 138 -9.15 1.91 -8.51
CA LEU A 138 -10.10 2.64 -7.67
C LEU A 138 -10.76 3.77 -8.47
N TYR A 139 -11.99 4.13 -8.11
CA TYR A 139 -12.81 5.14 -8.82
C TYR A 139 -13.07 4.79 -10.29
N LEU A 140 -13.39 3.53 -10.57
CA LEU A 140 -13.73 3.07 -11.91
C LEU A 140 -15.18 3.37 -12.28
N HIS A 141 -15.45 3.45 -13.58
CA HIS A 141 -16.78 3.62 -14.16
C HIS A 141 -17.23 2.38 -14.94
N HIS A 142 -16.30 1.61 -15.50
CA HIS A 142 -16.56 0.36 -16.21
C HIS A 142 -15.47 -0.68 -15.92
N THR A 143 -15.85 -1.94 -16.04
CA THR A 143 -14.95 -3.10 -15.83
C THR A 143 -13.79 -3.10 -16.83
N ILE A 144 -12.60 -3.37 -16.33
CA ILE A 144 -11.37 -3.41 -17.12
C ILE A 144 -11.23 -4.79 -17.78
N PRO A 145 -10.80 -4.86 -19.05
CA PRO A 145 -10.53 -6.15 -19.67
C PRO A 145 -9.45 -6.92 -18.91
N ARG A 146 -9.74 -8.16 -18.53
CA ARG A 146 -8.79 -9.06 -17.88
C ARG A 146 -7.70 -9.50 -18.84
N GLY A 147 -6.53 -9.88 -18.34
CA GLY A 147 -5.45 -10.46 -19.16
C GLY A 147 -4.67 -9.47 -20.03
N LEU A 148 -4.89 -8.16 -19.84
CA LEU A 148 -3.93 -7.13 -20.27
C LEU A 148 -2.61 -7.27 -19.48
N SER A 149 -1.54 -6.61 -19.95
CA SER A 149 -0.35 -6.40 -19.11
C SER A 149 -0.65 -5.46 -17.96
N ALA A 150 0.16 -5.50 -16.89
CA ALA A 150 -0.04 -4.59 -15.77
C ALA A 150 0.10 -3.11 -16.18
N ASP A 151 0.91 -2.82 -17.21
CA ASP A 151 1.10 -1.48 -17.76
C ASP A 151 -0.15 -0.97 -18.51
N GLU A 152 -0.70 -1.80 -19.39
CA GLU A 152 -1.95 -1.49 -20.11
C GLU A 152 -3.15 -1.39 -19.15
N THR A 153 -3.20 -2.25 -18.13
CA THR A 153 -4.22 -2.16 -17.07
C THR A 153 -4.10 -0.84 -16.30
N ALA A 154 -2.89 -0.41 -15.94
CA ALA A 154 -2.68 0.88 -15.27
C ALA A 154 -3.13 2.05 -16.15
N ASP A 155 -2.81 2.02 -17.45
CA ASP A 155 -3.28 3.03 -18.40
C ASP A 155 -4.80 3.06 -18.51
N GLU A 156 -5.45 1.89 -18.50
CA GLU A 156 -6.91 1.81 -18.52
C GLU A 156 -7.55 2.42 -17.26
N ILE A 157 -6.98 2.14 -16.09
CA ILE A 157 -7.42 2.72 -14.82
C ILE A 157 -7.31 4.24 -14.87
N HIS A 158 -6.15 4.78 -15.27
CA HIS A 158 -5.94 6.23 -15.34
C HIS A 158 -6.78 6.89 -16.42
N ARG A 159 -7.06 6.22 -17.54
CA ARG A 159 -7.96 6.71 -18.60
C ARG A 159 -9.39 6.92 -18.11
N GLN A 160 -9.82 6.17 -17.10
CA GLN A 160 -11.10 6.39 -16.42
C GLN A 160 -11.05 7.49 -15.34
N GLY A 161 -9.89 8.10 -15.10
CA GLY A 161 -9.67 9.03 -13.98
C GLY A 161 -9.49 8.33 -12.62
N GLY A 162 -9.29 7.01 -12.64
CA GLY A 162 -9.10 6.19 -11.45
C GLY A 162 -7.69 6.27 -10.87
N LEU A 163 -7.46 5.51 -9.79
CA LEU A 163 -6.16 5.36 -9.15
C LEU A 163 -5.70 3.91 -9.18
N VAL A 164 -4.39 3.72 -9.39
CA VAL A 164 -3.74 2.42 -9.41
C VAL A 164 -3.19 2.10 -8.02
N SER A 165 -3.71 1.03 -7.42
CA SER A 165 -3.21 0.47 -6.18
C SER A 165 -2.58 -0.90 -6.44
N ILE A 166 -1.37 -1.16 -5.93
CA ILE A 166 -0.75 -2.47 -6.04
C ILE A 166 -1.14 -3.32 -4.82
N PRO A 167 -1.94 -4.38 -5.00
CA PRO A 167 -2.35 -5.24 -3.91
C PRO A 167 -1.25 -6.23 -3.53
N HIS A 168 -1.12 -6.49 -2.22
CA HIS A 168 -0.29 -7.53 -1.60
C HIS A 168 1.00 -7.95 -2.36
N PRO A 169 1.88 -7.01 -2.75
CA PRO A 169 3.04 -7.35 -3.57
C PRO A 169 4.01 -8.25 -2.79
N PHE A 170 4.73 -9.09 -3.53
CA PHE A 170 5.76 -10.00 -3.02
C PHE A 170 5.27 -11.18 -2.15
N ASP A 171 3.97 -11.46 -2.00
CA ASP A 171 3.50 -12.70 -1.34
C ASP A 171 3.41 -13.88 -2.34
N PRO A 172 4.40 -14.80 -2.38
CA PRO A 172 4.43 -15.87 -3.37
C PRO A 172 3.33 -16.91 -3.18
N PHE A 173 2.65 -16.92 -2.02
CA PHE A 173 1.55 -17.84 -1.76
C PHE A 173 0.21 -17.32 -2.32
N ARG A 174 0.17 -16.05 -2.70
CA ARG A 174 -0.86 -15.49 -3.58
C ARG A 174 -0.41 -15.77 -5.00
N GLY A 175 -0.98 -16.79 -5.64
CA GLY A 175 -0.58 -17.21 -6.99
C GLY A 175 -0.73 -16.14 -8.07
N SER A 176 -1.37 -15.01 -7.74
CA SER A 176 -1.70 -13.88 -8.58
C SER A 176 -0.96 -12.58 -8.21
N HIS A 177 -0.04 -12.57 -7.23
CA HIS A 177 0.75 -11.36 -6.93
C HIS A 177 1.51 -10.86 -8.17
N ILE A 178 1.67 -9.54 -8.27
CA ILE A 178 2.40 -8.92 -9.38
C ILE A 178 3.87 -9.35 -9.39
N ARG A 179 4.38 -9.71 -10.58
CA ARG A 179 5.79 -10.04 -10.79
C ARG A 179 6.67 -8.80 -10.56
N GLU A 180 7.87 -9.01 -10.05
CA GLU A 180 8.75 -7.91 -9.63
C GLU A 180 9.20 -7.00 -10.80
N VAL A 181 9.42 -7.55 -11.99
CA VAL A 181 9.84 -6.76 -13.16
C VAL A 181 8.73 -5.81 -13.64
N PRO A 182 7.49 -6.27 -13.91
CA PRO A 182 6.35 -5.39 -14.16
C PRO A 182 6.11 -4.36 -13.05
N LEU A 183 6.16 -4.78 -11.78
CA LEU A 183 6.00 -3.89 -10.64
C LEU A 183 7.03 -2.74 -10.64
N THR A 184 8.29 -3.06 -10.89
CA THR A 184 9.38 -2.07 -10.98
C THR A 184 9.12 -1.09 -12.13
N ARG A 185 8.71 -1.58 -13.31
CA ARG A 185 8.41 -0.73 -14.47
C ARG A 185 7.26 0.24 -14.19
N LEU A 186 6.19 -0.22 -13.55
CA LEU A 186 5.07 0.66 -13.17
C LEU A 186 5.51 1.78 -12.23
N ALA A 187 6.37 1.46 -11.25
CA ALA A 187 6.90 2.44 -10.32
C ALA A 187 7.81 3.46 -11.02
N GLU A 188 8.72 3.01 -11.86
CA GLU A 188 9.62 3.87 -12.65
C GLU A 188 8.84 4.78 -13.63
N ALA A 189 7.73 4.27 -14.19
CA ALA A 189 6.84 5.04 -15.06
C ALA A 189 5.92 6.01 -14.30
N GLY A 190 5.92 6.00 -12.96
CA GLY A 190 5.03 6.83 -12.15
C GLY A 190 3.55 6.45 -12.26
N LYS A 191 3.25 5.19 -12.60
CA LYS A 191 1.88 4.70 -12.81
C LYS A 191 1.23 4.13 -11.54
N ILE A 192 1.90 4.15 -10.40
CA ILE A 192 1.38 3.66 -9.12
C ILE A 192 0.97 4.83 -8.23
N ASP A 193 -0.29 4.83 -7.78
CA ASP A 193 -0.81 5.84 -6.85
C ASP A 193 -0.71 5.39 -5.39
N ALA A 194 -0.81 4.09 -5.12
CA ALA A 194 -0.65 3.52 -3.79
C ALA A 194 -0.08 2.08 -3.82
N VAL A 195 0.60 1.69 -2.75
CA VAL A 195 1.06 0.31 -2.53
C VAL A 195 0.50 -0.21 -1.22
N GLU A 196 -0.08 -1.41 -1.28
CA GLU A 196 -0.51 -2.14 -0.09
C GLU A 196 0.71 -2.66 0.69
N VAL A 197 1.16 -1.89 1.68
CA VAL A 197 2.31 -2.25 2.53
C VAL A 197 1.91 -3.15 3.68
N PHE A 198 0.61 -3.24 3.98
CA PHE A 198 0.07 -4.17 4.96
C PHE A 198 -1.23 -4.80 4.45
N ASN A 199 -1.17 -6.08 4.09
CA ASN A 199 -2.35 -6.90 3.83
C ASN A 199 -2.63 -7.80 5.04
N SER A 200 -3.86 -7.79 5.57
CA SER A 200 -4.22 -8.61 6.74
C SER A 200 -4.08 -10.10 6.52
N ARG A 201 -4.17 -10.56 5.27
CA ARG A 201 -4.12 -11.96 4.86
C ARG A 201 -2.76 -12.38 4.31
N VAL A 202 -1.72 -11.54 4.39
CA VAL A 202 -0.38 -11.92 3.96
C VAL A 202 0.13 -13.11 4.78
N THR A 203 0.76 -14.06 4.11
CA THR A 203 1.20 -15.31 4.75
C THR A 203 2.32 -15.04 5.78
N PHE A 204 3.31 -14.24 5.38
CA PHE A 204 4.46 -13.88 6.23
C PHE A 204 4.67 -12.38 6.24
N GLN A 205 4.90 -11.81 7.43
CA GLN A 205 5.10 -10.36 7.62
C GLN A 205 6.29 -9.79 6.85
N ARG A 206 7.28 -10.62 6.49
CA ARG A 206 8.40 -10.22 5.62
C ARG A 206 7.94 -9.68 4.25
N HIS A 207 6.79 -10.12 3.75
CA HIS A 207 6.26 -9.65 2.46
C HIS A 207 5.69 -8.23 2.59
N ASN A 208 4.96 -7.94 3.68
CA ASN A 208 4.56 -6.58 4.04
C ASN A 208 5.79 -5.66 4.24
N LEU A 209 6.85 -6.14 4.91
CA LEU A 209 8.09 -5.37 5.06
C LEU A 209 8.73 -5.06 3.70
N ARG A 210 8.79 -6.05 2.80
CA ARG A 210 9.32 -5.85 1.45
C ARG A 210 8.48 -4.87 0.62
N ALA A 211 7.15 -4.91 0.78
CA ALA A 211 6.24 -3.94 0.18
C ALA A 211 6.51 -2.52 0.71
N ALA A 212 6.72 -2.37 2.01
CA ALA A 212 7.08 -1.09 2.63
C ALA A 212 8.45 -0.57 2.15
N GLU A 213 9.45 -1.44 2.03
CA GLU A 213 10.77 -1.10 1.47
C GLU A 213 10.67 -0.64 0.01
N PHE A 214 9.84 -1.32 -0.78
CA PHE A 214 9.57 -0.93 -2.17
C PHE A 214 8.89 0.43 -2.25
N ALA A 215 7.82 0.65 -1.47
CA ALA A 215 7.11 1.92 -1.44
C ALA A 215 8.04 3.07 -1.03
N ALA A 216 8.87 2.87 0.00
CA ALA A 216 9.86 3.86 0.44
C ALA A 216 10.91 4.17 -0.63
N ARG A 217 11.39 3.15 -1.36
CA ARG A 217 12.38 3.32 -2.43
C ARG A 217 11.89 4.24 -3.55
N TYR A 218 10.62 4.12 -3.93
CA TYR A 218 10.00 4.88 -5.03
C TYR A 218 9.20 6.11 -4.56
N GLY A 219 9.16 6.38 -3.25
CA GLY A 219 8.38 7.49 -2.69
C GLY A 219 6.87 7.34 -2.88
N LEU A 220 6.37 6.10 -2.92
CA LEU A 220 4.97 5.79 -3.17
C LEU A 220 4.14 5.84 -1.88
N PRO A 221 2.91 6.37 -1.91
CA PRO A 221 2.01 6.31 -0.76
C PRO A 221 1.72 4.88 -0.30
N ALA A 222 1.69 4.69 1.00
CA ALA A 222 1.50 3.40 1.66
C ALA A 222 0.08 3.27 2.22
N ILE A 223 -0.57 2.14 1.95
CA ILE A 223 -1.90 1.81 2.48
C ILE A 223 -1.89 0.44 3.17
N ALA A 224 -2.83 0.23 4.09
CA ALA A 224 -3.11 -1.06 4.70
C ALA A 224 -4.52 -1.51 4.34
N CYS A 225 -4.70 -2.74 3.87
CA CYS A 225 -6.01 -3.23 3.48
C CYS A 225 -6.33 -4.59 4.13
N SER A 226 -7.62 -4.86 4.29
CA SER A 226 -8.06 -6.10 4.92
C SER A 226 -8.04 -7.27 3.93
N ASP A 227 -8.28 -7.00 2.64
CA ASP A 227 -8.50 -8.01 1.61
C ASP A 227 -9.65 -8.94 2.02
N SER A 228 -10.73 -8.34 2.53
CA SER A 228 -11.82 -9.06 3.19
C SER A 228 -12.63 -9.92 2.23
N HIS A 229 -12.80 -11.20 2.54
CA HIS A 229 -13.69 -12.12 1.82
C HIS A 229 -14.85 -12.63 2.67
N ALA A 230 -14.76 -12.45 3.98
CA ALA A 230 -15.79 -12.80 4.95
C ALA A 230 -16.03 -11.65 5.93
N SER A 231 -17.21 -11.64 6.54
CA SER A 231 -17.65 -10.54 7.40
C SER A 231 -16.75 -10.27 8.61
N TYR A 232 -16.00 -11.26 9.09
CA TYR A 232 -15.11 -11.10 10.24
C TYR A 232 -13.73 -10.52 9.87
N GLU A 233 -13.43 -10.38 8.57
CA GLU A 233 -12.21 -9.74 8.06
C GLU A 233 -12.38 -8.22 7.89
N ILE A 234 -13.63 -7.76 7.80
CA ILE A 234 -13.96 -6.34 7.58
C ILE A 234 -13.33 -5.48 8.67
N ALA A 235 -12.64 -4.42 8.24
CA ALA A 235 -11.93 -3.46 9.09
C ALA A 235 -10.78 -4.07 9.92
N MET A 236 -10.27 -5.26 9.55
CA MET A 236 -9.03 -5.78 10.15
C MET A 236 -7.82 -4.90 9.81
N SER A 237 -7.87 -4.17 8.70
CA SER A 237 -7.02 -3.02 8.41
C SER A 237 -7.90 -1.81 8.08
N THR A 238 -7.45 -0.63 8.47
CA THR A 238 -8.17 0.62 8.22
C THR A 238 -7.18 1.76 8.06
N ASN A 239 -7.39 2.57 7.03
CA ASN A 239 -6.68 3.80 6.73
C ASN A 239 -7.45 4.98 7.33
N ALA A 240 -6.75 5.91 7.95
CA ALA A 240 -7.30 7.12 8.54
C ALA A 240 -6.68 8.31 7.81
N LEU A 241 -7.46 8.90 6.92
CA LEU A 241 -7.07 9.99 6.02
C LEU A 241 -7.87 11.25 6.35
N PRO A 242 -7.39 12.45 5.98
CA PRO A 242 -8.28 13.60 5.78
C PRO A 242 -9.48 13.21 4.89
N LEU A 243 -10.65 13.79 5.13
CA LEU A 243 -11.84 13.53 4.31
C LEU A 243 -11.59 13.83 2.82
N PHE A 244 -12.10 12.97 1.94
CA PHE A 244 -12.01 13.07 0.49
C PHE A 244 -13.34 12.61 -0.14
N GLY A 245 -13.69 13.13 -1.31
CA GLY A 245 -14.89 12.75 -2.06
C GLY A 245 -14.61 12.29 -3.50
N SER A 246 -13.37 12.43 -3.98
CA SER A 246 -12.99 12.10 -5.36
C SER A 246 -11.63 11.41 -5.46
N ALA A 247 -11.33 10.81 -6.61
CA ALA A 247 -10.02 10.21 -6.91
C ALA A 247 -8.87 11.22 -6.77
N ALA A 248 -9.05 12.44 -7.27
CA ALA A 248 -8.04 13.50 -7.20
C ALA A 248 -7.78 13.93 -5.74
N GLU A 249 -8.83 14.06 -4.94
CA GLU A 249 -8.71 14.37 -3.51
C GLU A 249 -8.06 13.22 -2.75
N LEU A 250 -8.45 11.96 -3.02
CA LEU A 250 -7.80 10.79 -2.42
C LEU A 250 -6.30 10.80 -2.72
N ARG A 251 -5.91 10.98 -3.99
CA ARG A 251 -4.50 11.08 -4.41
C ARG A 251 -3.74 12.15 -3.61
N ALA A 252 -4.34 13.32 -3.41
CA ALA A 252 -3.71 14.41 -2.66
C ALA A 252 -3.54 14.11 -1.17
N VAL A 253 -4.44 13.32 -0.57
CA VAL A 253 -4.40 13.00 0.87
C VAL A 253 -3.68 11.70 1.21
N LEU A 254 -3.45 10.81 0.23
CA LEU A 254 -2.73 9.53 0.41
C LEU A 254 -1.37 9.66 1.13
N PRO A 255 -0.53 10.68 0.88
CA PRO A 255 0.73 10.86 1.63
C PRO A 255 0.56 11.11 3.13
N GLN A 256 -0.65 11.50 3.57
CA GLN A 256 -0.99 11.80 4.96
C GLN A 256 -1.60 10.60 5.69
N ASN A 257 -1.65 9.43 5.03
CA ASN A 257 -2.30 8.25 5.56
C ASN A 257 -1.71 7.81 6.91
N GLN A 258 -2.59 7.55 7.87
CA GLN A 258 -2.28 6.82 9.09
C GLN A 258 -3.12 5.55 9.09
N TRP A 259 -2.53 4.38 9.22
CA TRP A 259 -3.29 3.14 9.19
C TRP A 259 -3.17 2.36 10.49
N HIS A 260 -4.23 1.62 10.81
CA HIS A 260 -4.30 0.66 11.90
C HIS A 260 -4.56 -0.70 11.27
N ALA A 261 -3.81 -1.72 11.67
CA ALA A 261 -3.94 -3.02 11.06
C ALA A 261 -3.70 -4.16 12.04
N SER A 262 -4.44 -5.23 11.83
CA SER A 262 -4.36 -6.50 12.54
C SER A 262 -4.28 -7.63 11.53
N ARG A 263 -3.59 -8.71 11.89
CA ARG A 263 -3.50 -9.89 11.03
C ARG A 263 -4.77 -10.72 11.12
N SER A 264 -5.24 -11.20 9.98
CA SER A 264 -6.20 -12.30 9.92
C SER A 264 -5.51 -13.59 10.36
N THR A 265 -6.27 -14.50 10.97
CA THR A 265 -5.74 -15.82 11.32
C THR A 265 -5.51 -16.63 10.04
N ILE A 266 -4.50 -17.51 10.02
CA ILE A 266 -4.20 -18.35 8.83
C ILE A 266 -5.40 -19.21 8.40
N LEU A 267 -6.32 -19.50 9.34
CA LEU A 267 -7.58 -20.23 9.08
C LEU A 267 -8.48 -19.52 8.06
N VAL A 268 -8.27 -18.23 7.82
CA VAL A 268 -9.03 -17.44 6.84
C VAL A 268 -8.91 -17.97 5.41
N HIS A 269 -7.77 -18.60 5.07
CA HIS A 269 -7.62 -19.25 3.76
C HIS A 269 -8.50 -20.50 3.62
N LEU A 270 -8.91 -21.13 4.73
CA LEU A 270 -9.87 -22.23 4.71
C LEU A 270 -11.27 -21.74 4.35
N THR A 271 -11.67 -20.55 4.83
CA THR A 271 -12.99 -20.00 4.48
C THR A 271 -13.08 -19.57 3.03
N THR A 272 -12.00 -19.02 2.45
CA THR A 272 -11.92 -18.73 1.01
C THR A 272 -12.04 -20.02 0.20
N ARG A 273 -11.30 -21.08 0.56
CA ARG A 273 -11.42 -22.39 -0.10
C ARG A 273 -12.83 -22.99 0.02
N TYR A 274 -13.46 -22.84 1.18
CA TYR A 274 -14.85 -23.24 1.38
C TYR A 274 -15.81 -22.42 0.52
N ALA A 275 -15.63 -21.10 0.42
CA ALA A 275 -16.45 -20.24 -0.43
C ALA A 275 -16.38 -20.68 -1.90
N VAL A 276 -15.16 -20.91 -2.42
CA VAL A 276 -14.96 -21.44 -3.78
C VAL A 276 -15.67 -22.78 -3.97
N TRP A 277 -15.52 -23.72 -3.02
CA TRP A 277 -16.18 -25.04 -3.11
C TRP A 277 -17.71 -24.94 -2.99
N SER A 278 -18.22 -24.12 -2.07
CA SER A 278 -19.66 -23.88 -1.89
C SER A 278 -20.28 -23.28 -3.16
N ASN A 279 -19.59 -22.34 -3.79
CA ASN A 279 -20.02 -21.73 -5.06
C ASN A 279 -20.04 -22.78 -6.19
N ILE A 280 -19.06 -23.68 -6.26
CA ILE A 280 -19.05 -24.80 -7.21
C ILE A 280 -20.25 -25.74 -6.98
N VAL A 281 -20.50 -26.14 -5.74
CA VAL A 281 -21.59 -27.08 -5.39
C VAL A 281 -22.96 -26.44 -5.62
N ARG A 282 -23.15 -25.16 -5.26
CA ARG A 282 -24.39 -24.41 -5.55
C ARG A 282 -24.69 -24.34 -7.04
N ARG A 283 -23.65 -24.09 -7.87
CA ARG A 283 -23.76 -24.08 -9.33
C ARG A 283 -24.17 -25.45 -9.88
N TRP A 284 -23.60 -26.53 -9.35
CA TRP A 284 -23.97 -27.90 -9.73
C TRP A 284 -25.42 -28.24 -9.34
N MET A 285 -25.91 -27.73 -8.21
CA MET A 285 -27.29 -27.95 -7.75
C MET A 285 -28.34 -27.06 -8.44
N GLY A 286 -27.96 -26.27 -9.46
CA GLY A 286 -28.89 -25.37 -10.17
C GLY A 286 -29.49 -24.27 -9.30
N ARG A 287 -28.94 -24.03 -8.10
CA ARG A 287 -29.28 -22.87 -7.28
C ARG A 287 -28.58 -21.66 -7.88
N GLU A 288 -29.23 -20.50 -7.86
CA GLU A 288 -28.55 -19.22 -8.13
C GLU A 288 -27.34 -19.13 -7.19
N THR A 289 -26.16 -19.37 -7.75
CA THR A 289 -24.94 -18.80 -7.19
C THR A 289 -25.08 -17.30 -7.30
N ALA A 290 -24.57 -16.57 -6.30
CA ALA A 290 -24.41 -15.12 -6.40
C ALA A 290 -23.97 -14.76 -7.82
N ALA A 291 -24.65 -13.76 -8.41
CA ALA A 291 -24.57 -13.36 -9.81
C ALA A 291 -23.27 -13.87 -10.45
N ALA A 292 -23.39 -14.84 -11.37
CA ALA A 292 -22.23 -15.44 -12.03
C ALA A 292 -21.22 -14.33 -12.30
N PRO A 293 -19.93 -14.49 -11.93
CA PRO A 293 -18.96 -13.40 -12.07
C PRO A 293 -19.15 -12.88 -13.48
N VAL A 294 -19.56 -11.62 -13.59
CA VAL A 294 -19.61 -10.96 -14.89
C VAL A 294 -18.15 -10.97 -15.27
N LEU A 295 -17.78 -11.93 -16.10
CA LEU A 295 -16.43 -12.01 -16.61
C LEU A 295 -16.30 -10.69 -17.37
N GLY A 296 -15.42 -9.81 -16.87
CA GLY A 296 -15.07 -8.60 -17.58
C GLY A 296 -14.83 -8.92 -19.06
N PRO A 297 -15.09 -7.97 -19.97
CA PRO A 297 -14.97 -8.20 -21.39
C PRO A 297 -13.64 -8.90 -21.68
N GLU A 298 -13.70 -10.02 -22.42
CA GLU A 298 -12.47 -10.69 -22.87
C GLU A 298 -11.60 -9.64 -23.54
N PRO A 299 -10.29 -9.61 -23.24
CA PRO A 299 -9.40 -8.63 -23.84
C PRO A 299 -9.55 -8.71 -25.36
N PRO A 300 -9.54 -7.57 -26.07
CA PRO A 300 -9.58 -7.60 -27.53
C PRO A 300 -8.50 -8.57 -28.00
N ALA A 301 -8.82 -9.41 -29.00
CA ALA A 301 -7.84 -10.30 -29.62
C ALA A 301 -6.58 -9.47 -29.83
N ARG A 302 -5.49 -9.86 -29.15
CA ARG A 302 -4.23 -9.10 -29.12
C ARG A 302 -4.01 -8.56 -30.53
N PHE A 303 -3.81 -7.25 -30.67
CA PHE A 303 -3.15 -6.78 -31.88
C PHE A 303 -1.92 -7.68 -31.98
N GLU A 304 -1.88 -8.52 -33.00
CA GLU A 304 -0.63 -9.18 -33.36
C GLU A 304 0.34 -8.02 -33.48
N HIS A 305 1.23 -7.87 -32.50
CA HIS A 305 2.38 -7.03 -32.70
C HIS A 305 3.01 -7.61 -33.94
N GLU A 306 2.86 -6.92 -35.08
CA GLU A 306 3.74 -7.17 -36.21
C GLU A 306 5.12 -7.29 -35.60
N PRO A 307 5.80 -8.44 -35.77
CA PRO A 307 7.14 -8.60 -35.24
C PRO A 307 7.89 -7.35 -35.67
N ILE A 308 8.43 -6.60 -34.72
CA ILE A 308 9.30 -5.48 -35.05
C ILE A 308 10.37 -6.10 -35.96
N GLU A 309 10.30 -5.81 -37.25
CA GLU A 309 11.31 -6.26 -38.20
C GLU A 309 12.59 -5.65 -37.69
N ARG A 310 13.42 -6.51 -37.08
CA ARG A 310 14.75 -6.09 -36.69
C ARG A 310 15.44 -5.76 -38.01
N PRO A 311 15.96 -4.53 -38.20
CA PRO A 311 16.69 -4.19 -39.41
C PRO A 311 17.78 -5.25 -39.64
N ASP A 312 18.05 -5.59 -40.91
CA ASP A 312 19.08 -6.57 -41.24
C ASP A 312 20.38 -6.13 -40.55
N ARG A 313 21.19 -7.08 -40.09
CA ARG A 313 22.48 -6.79 -39.45
C ARG A 313 23.41 -5.94 -40.34
N ARG A 314 23.14 -5.89 -41.66
CA ARG A 314 23.81 -5.03 -42.66
C ARG A 314 23.31 -3.58 -42.69
N GLU A 315 22.14 -3.30 -42.12
CA GLU A 315 21.54 -1.97 -42.00
C GLU A 315 21.87 -1.31 -40.65
N LEU A 316 22.40 -2.08 -39.71
CA LEU A 316 22.97 -1.55 -38.48
C LEU A 316 24.31 -0.86 -38.78
N PRO A 317 24.58 0.34 -38.22
CA PRO A 317 25.88 1.00 -38.36
C PRO A 317 27.01 0.07 -37.91
N ASP A 318 28.08 -0.01 -38.68
CA ASP A 318 29.26 -0.81 -38.32
C ASP A 318 29.84 -0.23 -37.01
N PRO A 319 29.88 -1.00 -35.90
CA PRO A 319 30.43 -0.53 -34.64
C PRO A 319 31.93 -0.22 -34.69
N HIS A 320 32.59 -0.51 -35.81
CA HIS A 320 34.00 -0.21 -36.06
C HIS A 320 34.23 0.86 -37.13
N ASP A 321 33.18 1.52 -37.63
CA ASP A 321 33.34 2.66 -38.54
C ASP A 321 33.88 3.89 -37.79
N PRO A 322 35.12 4.35 -38.08
CA PRO A 322 35.70 5.51 -37.41
C PRO A 322 34.96 6.82 -37.70
N GLU A 323 34.16 6.92 -38.78
CA GLU A 323 33.46 8.16 -39.15
C GLU A 323 32.15 8.40 -38.36
N ALA A 324 31.52 7.35 -37.81
CA ALA A 324 30.28 7.46 -37.04
C ALA A 324 30.44 8.16 -35.67
N SER A 325 31.68 8.37 -35.22
CA SER A 325 32.00 9.08 -33.98
C SER A 325 32.10 10.60 -34.13
N SER A 326 32.09 11.13 -35.37
CA SER A 326 32.38 12.54 -35.64
C SER A 326 31.18 13.50 -35.59
N ASN A 327 29.96 12.99 -35.41
CA ASN A 327 28.73 13.80 -35.49
C ASN A 327 27.87 13.77 -34.20
N ARG A 328 28.53 13.78 -33.03
CA ARG A 328 27.91 14.20 -31.76
C ARG A 328 28.58 15.49 -31.28
N GLY A 329 28.21 16.59 -31.93
CA GLY A 329 28.38 17.96 -31.44
C GLY A 329 27.04 18.50 -30.98
#